data_AF-A0A0A1VAP8-F1
#
_entry.id   AF-A0A0A1VAP8-F1
#
_cell.length_a   1.000
_cell.length_b   1.000
_cell.length_c   1.000
_cell.angle_alpha   90.00
_cell.angle_beta   90.00
_cell.angle_gamma   90.00
#
_symmetry.space_group_name_H-M   'P 1'
#
loop_
_entity.id
_entity.type
_entity.pdbx_description
1 polymer ?
#
loop_
_entity_poly.entity_id
_entity_poly.type
_entity_poly.pdbx_seq_one_letter_code
_entity_poly.pdbx_strand_id
1 'polypeptide(L)'
;MMKVDAMTARDAESALLARCSAVAREAAQSAQDPCEANVFRLAAMVVRSRFPGESRCLMQASERYFAAHPDERLAPADVVRKGWVPSLPRLRDMLSRRLGGH
;
A
#
# COMPACT_ATOMS: atom_id res chain seq x y z
N MET A 1 -19.16 23.82 -3.77
CA MET A 1 -19.90 22.92 -2.83
C MET A 1 -19.68 21.47 -3.27
N MET A 2 -18.48 20.92 -3.05
CA MET A 2 -18.19 19.51 -3.34
C MET A 2 -18.71 18.68 -2.17
N LYS A 3 -19.74 17.87 -2.42
CA LYS A 3 -20.37 17.01 -1.43
C LYS A 3 -19.30 16.08 -0.84
N VAL A 4 -19.09 16.24 0.47
CA VAL A 4 -18.38 15.28 1.32
C VAL A 4 -19.30 14.07 1.44
N ASP A 5 -19.34 13.25 0.39
CA ASP A 5 -20.03 11.97 0.43
C ASP A 5 -19.18 11.03 1.29
N ALA A 6 -19.81 10.33 2.22
CA ALA A 6 -19.14 9.51 3.21
C ALA A 6 -18.04 8.66 2.55
N MET A 7 -16.77 8.98 2.80
CA MET A 7 -15.63 8.11 2.48
C MET A 7 -15.85 6.80 3.25
N THR A 8 -16.60 5.89 2.64
CA THR A 8 -16.81 4.58 3.20
C THR A 8 -15.46 3.87 3.23
N ALA A 9 -15.26 2.95 4.18
CA ALA A 9 -14.01 2.18 4.27
C ALA A 9 -13.60 1.52 2.94
N ARG A 10 -14.56 1.25 2.05
CA ARG A 10 -14.34 0.71 0.69
C ARG A 10 -13.73 1.71 -0.28
N ASP A 11 -14.09 2.99 -0.18
CA ASP A 11 -13.53 4.05 -1.01
C ASP A 11 -12.08 4.32 -0.62
N ALA A 12 -11.82 4.43 0.69
CA ALA A 12 -10.47 4.55 1.24
C ALA A 12 -9.58 3.35 0.85
N GLU A 13 -10.12 2.13 0.94
CA GLU A 13 -9.43 0.91 0.48
C GLU A 13 -9.12 0.98 -1.03
N SER A 14 -10.09 1.39 -1.85
CA SER A 14 -9.93 1.47 -3.30
C SER A 14 -8.90 2.52 -3.73
N ALA A 15 -8.86 3.66 -3.05
CA ALA A 15 -7.88 4.72 -3.24
C ALA A 15 -6.47 4.25 -2.83
N LEU A 16 -6.35 3.61 -1.67
CA LEU A 16 -5.09 3.04 -1.19
C LEU A 16 -4.53 1.98 -2.15
N LEU A 17 -5.40 1.12 -2.67
CA LEU A 17 -5.03 0.13 -3.70
C LEU A 17 -4.61 0.81 -5.01
N ALA A 18 -5.22 1.93 -5.39
CA ALA A 18 -4.83 2.70 -6.58
C ALA A 18 -3.43 3.28 -6.43
N ARG A 19 -3.15 3.87 -5.26
CA ARG A 19 -1.84 4.37 -4.89
C ARG A 19 -0.80 3.25 -4.90
N CYS A 20 -1.10 2.10 -4.29
CA CYS A 20 -0.22 0.93 -4.33
C CYS A 20 0.11 0.52 -5.77
N SER A 21 -0.88 0.41 -6.66
CA SER A 21 -0.63 0.04 -8.05
C SER A 21 0.13 1.08 -8.84
N ALA A 22 -0.08 2.38 -8.58
CA ALA A 22 0.65 3.46 -9.22
C ALA A 22 2.14 3.45 -8.80
N VAL A 23 2.41 3.37 -7.49
CA VAL A 23 3.77 3.30 -6.94
C VAL A 23 4.50 2.03 -7.36
N ALA A 24 3.77 0.91 -7.42
CA ALA A 24 4.30 -0.37 -7.91
C ALA A 24 4.78 -0.30 -9.37
N ARG A 25 4.11 0.50 -10.21
CA ARG A 25 4.49 0.74 -11.61
C ARG A 25 5.54 1.85 -11.75
N GLU A 26 5.49 2.85 -10.89
CA GLU A 26 6.35 4.03 -10.93
C GLU A 26 7.03 4.27 -9.58
N ALA A 27 8.26 3.77 -9.45
CA ALA A 27 9.08 3.89 -8.24
C ALA A 27 9.47 5.34 -7.86
N ALA A 28 9.11 6.35 -8.66
CA ALA A 28 9.40 7.76 -8.34
C ALA A 28 8.53 8.29 -7.20
N GLN A 29 7.37 7.69 -6.97
CA GLN A 29 6.42 8.16 -5.96
C GLN A 29 6.77 7.59 -4.58
N SER A 30 6.85 8.48 -3.57
CA SER A 30 7.00 8.10 -2.16
C SER A 30 5.63 8.06 -1.47
N ALA A 31 5.57 7.37 -0.34
CA ALA A 31 4.39 7.44 0.55
C ALA A 31 4.21 8.87 1.08
N GLN A 32 2.95 9.30 1.25
CA GLN A 32 2.62 10.64 1.75
C GLN A 32 2.28 10.64 3.25
N ASP A 33 1.96 9.48 3.81
CA ASP A 33 1.49 9.29 5.18
C ASP A 33 2.03 7.97 5.77
N PRO A 34 2.19 7.83 7.10
CA PRO A 34 2.56 6.58 7.74
C PRO A 34 1.70 5.39 7.31
N CYS A 35 0.40 5.58 7.10
CA CYS A 35 -0.50 4.54 6.62
C CYS A 35 -0.05 4.00 5.26
N GLU A 36 0.15 4.89 4.28
CA GLU A 36 0.62 4.50 2.94
C GLU A 36 1.97 3.78 3.02
N ALA A 37 2.94 4.31 3.79
CA ALA A 37 4.28 3.74 3.87
C ALA A 37 4.25 2.30 4.42
N ASN A 38 3.49 2.10 5.51
CA ASN A 38 3.34 0.80 6.13
C ASN A 38 2.58 -0.18 5.24
N VAL A 39 1.54 0.28 4.55
CA VAL A 39 0.76 -0.54 3.62
C VAL A 39 1.58 -0.89 2.38
N PHE A 40 2.39 0.01 1.84
CA PHE A 40 3.29 -0.28 0.71
C PHE A 40 4.32 -1.33 1.07
N ARG A 41 4.93 -1.24 2.25
CA ARG A 41 5.84 -2.28 2.75
C ARG A 41 5.13 -3.62 2.89
N LEU A 42 3.90 -3.63 3.42
CA LEU A 42 3.08 -4.84 3.58
C LEU A 42 2.71 -5.45 2.22
N ALA A 43 2.24 -4.62 1.30
CA ALA A 43 1.95 -4.94 -0.09
C ALA A 43 3.17 -5.56 -0.77
N ALA A 44 4.34 -4.93 -0.62
CA ALA A 44 5.60 -5.42 -1.17
C ALA A 44 5.92 -6.83 -0.69
N MET A 45 5.75 -7.13 0.61
CA MET A 45 6.00 -8.47 1.16
C MET A 45 5.04 -9.52 0.59
N VAL A 46 3.75 -9.19 0.43
CA VAL A 46 2.76 -10.17 -0.04
C VAL A 46 2.80 -10.42 -1.55
N VAL A 47 3.23 -9.44 -2.35
CA VAL A 47 3.32 -9.57 -3.82
C VAL A 47 4.70 -10.01 -4.30
N ARG A 48 5.74 -9.97 -3.45
CA ARG A 48 7.14 -10.31 -3.79
C ARG A 48 7.30 -11.61 -4.57
N SER A 49 6.56 -12.66 -4.22
CA SER A 49 6.66 -13.96 -4.88
C SER A 49 6.14 -13.97 -6.31
N ARG A 50 5.18 -13.09 -6.66
CA ARG A 50 4.53 -13.07 -7.98
C ARG A 50 4.98 -11.88 -8.84
N PHE A 51 5.30 -10.76 -8.20
CA PHE A 51 5.63 -9.48 -8.83
C PHE A 51 6.88 -8.87 -8.14
N PRO A 52 8.09 -9.42 -8.39
CA PRO A 52 9.30 -8.97 -7.70
C PRO A 52 9.71 -7.53 -8.06
N GLY A 53 9.41 -7.06 -9.27
CA GLY A 53 9.72 -5.68 -9.70
C GLY A 53 8.87 -4.66 -8.97
N GLU A 54 7.56 -4.88 -8.96
CA GLU A 54 6.56 -4.06 -8.29
C GLU A 54 6.75 -4.07 -6.77
N SER A 55 7.08 -5.24 -6.20
CA SER A 55 7.46 -5.36 -4.80
C SER A 55 8.66 -4.48 -4.45
N ARG A 56 9.69 -4.47 -5.31
CA ARG A 56 10.88 -3.61 -5.10
C ARG A 56 10.53 -2.12 -5.17
N CYS A 57 9.61 -1.72 -6.06
CA CYS A 57 9.15 -0.33 -6.18
C CYS A 57 8.38 0.11 -4.92
N LEU A 58 7.42 -0.71 -4.47
CA LEU A 58 6.66 -0.49 -3.24
C LEU A 58 7.56 -0.44 -1.99
N MET A 59 8.54 -1.35 -1.90
CA MET A 59 9.49 -1.36 -0.78
C MET A 59 10.31 -0.06 -0.77
N GLN A 60 10.89 0.34 -1.90
CA GLN A 60 11.65 1.59 -1.99
C GLN A 60 10.83 2.82 -1.64
N ALA A 61 9.58 2.90 -2.08
CA ALA A 61 8.69 4.01 -1.74
C ALA A 61 8.43 4.10 -0.23
N SER A 62 8.27 2.94 0.44
CA SER A 62 8.14 2.88 1.89
C SER A 62 9.43 3.25 2.61
N GLU A 63 10.58 2.77 2.13
CA GLU A 63 11.89 3.04 2.73
C GLU A 63 12.27 4.52 2.63
N ARG A 64 11.96 5.18 1.51
CA ARG A 64 12.17 6.63 1.36
C ARG A 64 11.39 7.44 2.41
N TYR A 65 10.16 7.03 2.71
CA TYR A 65 9.37 7.66 3.75
C TYR A 65 9.96 7.41 5.14
N PHE A 66 10.27 6.14 5.47
CA PHE A 66 10.85 5.80 6.78
C PHE A 66 12.27 6.32 6.98
N ALA A 67 13.00 6.66 5.91
CA ALA A 67 14.28 7.34 6.03
C ALA A 67 14.13 8.74 6.65
N ALA A 68 13.02 9.43 6.37
CA ALA A 68 12.67 10.69 7.00
C ALA A 68 11.93 10.49 8.34
N HIS A 69 11.16 9.41 8.47
CA HIS A 69 10.28 9.13 9.61
C HIS A 69 10.46 7.69 10.16
N PRO A 70 11.60 7.37 10.80
CA PRO A 70 11.89 5.99 11.22
C PRO A 70 10.95 5.47 12.32
N ASP A 71 10.48 6.34 13.22
CA ASP A 71 9.57 5.99 14.32
C ASP A 71 8.15 5.60 13.87
N GLU A 72 7.76 5.97 12.65
CA GLU A 72 6.42 5.68 12.11
C GLU A 72 6.33 4.28 11.49
N ARG A 73 7.45 3.53 11.51
CA ARG A 73 7.55 2.18 10.95
C ARG A 73 6.92 1.16 11.90
N LEU A 74 5.80 0.58 11.46
CA LEU A 74 5.07 -0.42 12.23
C LEU A 74 5.47 -1.85 11.83
N ALA A 75 5.16 -2.80 12.71
CA ALA A 75 5.21 -4.21 12.37
C ALA A 75 4.02 -4.58 11.46
N PRO A 76 4.17 -5.59 10.58
CA PRO A 76 3.09 -6.02 9.67
C PRO A 76 1.78 -6.37 10.39
N ALA A 77 1.87 -6.92 11.59
CA ALA A 77 0.73 -7.27 12.41
C ALA A 77 -0.03 -6.01 12.88
N ASP A 78 0.66 -4.95 13.28
CA ASP A 78 0.05 -3.71 13.74
C ASP A 78 -0.71 -2.97 12.64
N VAL A 79 -0.22 -3.04 11.40
CA VAL A 79 -0.90 -2.49 10.21
C VAL A 79 -2.29 -3.11 10.02
N VAL A 80 -2.39 -4.43 10.20
CA VAL A 80 -3.68 -5.15 10.14
C VAL A 80 -4.54 -4.80 11.35
N ARG A 81 -3.95 -4.73 12.56
CA ARG A 81 -4.68 -4.37 13.79
C ARG A 81 -5.26 -2.96 13.76
N LYS A 82 -4.59 -2.02 13.09
CA LYS A 82 -5.09 -0.65 12.86
C LYS A 82 -6.24 -0.58 11.85
N GLY A 83 -6.55 -1.68 11.15
CA GLY A 83 -7.65 -1.72 10.18
C GLY A 83 -7.36 -0.99 8.87
N TRP A 84 -6.11 -0.63 8.59
CA TRP A 84 -5.71 0.04 7.33
C TRP A 84 -5.83 -0.88 6.11
N VAL A 85 -5.77 -2.20 6.35
CA VAL A 85 -6.05 -3.22 5.34
C VAL A 85 -7.02 -4.25 5.94
N PRO A 86 -7.96 -4.77 5.13
CA PRO A 86 -8.98 -5.70 5.63
C PRO A 86 -8.36 -7.03 6.07
N SER A 87 -7.34 -7.51 5.35
CA SER A 87 -6.62 -8.76 5.59
C SER A 87 -5.46 -8.91 4.59
N LEU A 88 -4.38 -9.57 4.97
CA LEU A 88 -3.25 -9.89 4.07
C LEU A 88 -3.64 -10.67 2.80
N PRO A 89 -4.41 -11.78 2.88
CA PRO A 89 -4.80 -12.52 1.68
C PRO A 89 -5.70 -11.69 0.75
N ARG A 90 -6.58 -10.84 1.30
CA ARG A 90 -7.43 -9.92 0.52
C ARG A 90 -6.59 -8.88 -0.20
N LEU A 91 -5.66 -8.23 0.51
CA LEU A 91 -4.74 -7.26 -0.07
C LEU A 91 -3.94 -7.86 -1.24
N ARG A 92 -3.39 -9.06 -1.04
CA ARG A 92 -2.65 -9.79 -2.08
C ARG A 92 -3.51 -10.07 -3.30
N ASP A 93 -4.74 -10.56 -3.12
CA ASP A 93 -5.65 -10.87 -4.24
C ASP A 93 -5.98 -9.61 -5.04
N MET A 94 -6.35 -8.52 -4.35
CA MET A 94 -6.69 -7.25 -4.99
C MET A 94 -5.51 -6.64 -5.75
N LEU A 95 -4.31 -6.63 -5.15
CA LEU A 95 -3.10 -6.17 -5.83
C LEU A 95 -2.73 -7.09 -6.99
N SER A 96 -2.87 -8.41 -6.84
CA SER A 96 -2.58 -9.35 -7.93
C SER A 96 -3.48 -9.14 -9.13
N ARG A 97 -4.76 -8.80 -8.91
CA ARG A 97 -5.69 -8.45 -10.00
C ARG A 97 -5.30 -7.13 -10.68
N ARG A 98 -4.85 -6.13 -9.93
CA ARG A 98 -4.44 -4.83 -10.50
C ARG A 98 -3.10 -4.87 -11.22
N LEU A 99 -2.15 -5.65 -10.72
CA LEU A 99 -0.80 -5.77 -11.29
C LEU A 99 -0.73 -6.82 -12.39
N GLY A 100 -1.41 -7.95 -12.22
CA GLY A 100 -1.42 -9.07 -13.17
C GLY A 100 -2.53 -9.03 -14.20
N GLY A 101 -3.37 -8.00 -14.21
CA GLY A 101 -4.36 -7.78 -15.27
C GLY A 101 -3.68 -7.30 -16.55
N HIS A 102 -3.21 -8.25 -17.35
CA HIS A 102 -2.99 -8.11 -18.79
C HIS A 102 -3.93 -9.07 -19.50
#